data_AF-T0ZXX6-F1
#
_entry.id   AF-T0ZXX6-F1
#
_cell.length_a   1.000
_cell.length_b   1.000
_cell.length_c   1.000
_cell.angle_alpha   90.00
_cell.angle_beta   90.00
_cell.angle_gamma   90.00
#
_symmetry.space_group_name_H-M   'P 1'
#
loop_
_entity.id
_entity.type
_entity.pdbx_description
1 polymer ?
#
loop_
_entity_poly.entity_id
_entity_poly.type
_entity_poly.pdbx_seq_one_letter_code
_entity_poly.pdbx_strand_id
1 'polypeptide(L)'
;PILAMLPPEAIKDQTRLMEEWIVRLFGGFDGGFWLAERVWETDLPLRLSGCHLTHTAVDDHHFHLAGFKDENLHGYYRSSWAG
;
A
#
# COMPACT_ATOMS: atom_id res chain seq x y z
N PRO A 1 1.88 -6.74 -9.26
CA PRO A 1 3.08 -7.47 -8.82
C PRO A 1 3.14 -7.47 -7.29
N ILE A 2 3.76 -8.47 -6.65
CA ILE A 2 3.98 -8.44 -5.20
C ILE A 2 5.07 -7.39 -4.92
N LEU A 3 4.65 -6.18 -4.51
CA LEU A 3 5.56 -5.03 -4.29
C LEU A 3 6.67 -5.38 -3.30
N ALA A 4 6.34 -6.19 -2.29
CA ALA A 4 7.27 -6.68 -1.29
C ALA A 4 8.42 -7.56 -1.86
N MET A 5 8.33 -8.05 -3.09
CA MET A 5 9.41 -8.84 -3.71
C MET A 5 10.26 -8.03 -4.70
N LEU A 6 9.88 -6.78 -4.97
CA LEU A 6 10.58 -5.95 -5.95
C LEU A 6 11.75 -5.18 -5.31
N PRO A 7 12.87 -4.98 -6.04
CA PRO A 7 13.91 -4.06 -5.61
C PRO A 7 13.38 -2.61 -5.60
N PRO A 8 13.96 -1.70 -4.78
CA PRO A 8 13.43 -0.36 -4.58
C PRO A 8 13.18 0.44 -5.87
N GLU A 9 14.10 0.39 -6.82
CA GLU A 9 13.93 1.12 -8.09
C GLU A 9 12.78 0.58 -8.94
N ALA A 10 12.58 -0.75 -8.93
CA ALA A 10 11.44 -1.36 -9.62
C ALA A 10 10.11 -1.00 -8.95
N ILE A 11 10.07 -0.83 -7.63
CA ILE A 11 8.87 -0.33 -6.92
C ILE A 11 8.52 1.06 -7.44
N LYS A 12 9.49 1.98 -7.49
CA LYS A 12 9.27 3.35 -8.00
C LYS A 12 8.77 3.36 -9.44
N ASP A 13 9.42 2.60 -10.32
CA ASP A 13 9.03 2.52 -11.74
C ASP A 13 7.62 1.96 -11.93
N GLN A 14 7.30 0.86 -11.23
CA GLN A 14 5.95 0.27 -11.29
C GLN A 14 4.90 1.25 -10.78
N THR A 15 5.19 1.96 -9.70
CA THR A 15 4.26 2.91 -9.11
C THR A 15 4.02 4.11 -10.02
N ARG A 16 5.09 4.66 -10.62
CA ARG A 16 4.99 5.75 -11.60
C ARG A 16 4.15 5.35 -12.82
N LEU A 17 4.38 4.16 -13.36
CA LEU A 17 3.60 3.65 -14.51
C LEU A 17 2.11 3.50 -14.16
N MET A 18 1.81 3.03 -12.95
CA MET A 18 0.44 2.91 -12.46
C MET A 18 -0.21 4.30 -12.29
N GLU A 19 0.48 5.25 -11.68
CA GLU A 19 0.03 6.64 -11.53
C GLU A 19 -0.27 7.28 -12.90
N GLU A 20 0.66 7.20 -13.84
CA GLU A 20 0.48 7.72 -15.21
C GLU A 20 -0.73 7.09 -15.91
N TRP A 21 -0.94 5.79 -15.71
CA TRP A 21 -2.07 5.08 -16.28
C TRP A 21 -3.41 5.51 -15.67
N ILE A 22 -3.47 5.66 -14.35
CA ILE A 22 -4.66 6.11 -13.62
C ILE A 22 -5.00 7.55 -13.99
N VAL A 23 -4.03 8.45 -14.01
CA VAL A 23 -4.22 9.85 -14.44
C VAL A 23 -4.73 9.90 -15.87
N ARG A 24 -4.19 9.09 -16.77
CA ARG A 24 -4.65 9.03 -18.16
C ARG A 24 -6.10 8.58 -18.28
N LEU A 25 -6.56 7.63 -17.45
CA LEU A 25 -7.90 7.08 -17.52
C LEU A 25 -8.94 7.92 -16.78
N PHE A 26 -8.57 8.51 -15.65
CA PHE A 26 -9.51 9.11 -14.69
C PHE A 26 -9.23 10.60 -14.40
N GLY A 27 -8.15 11.17 -14.93
CA GLY A 27 -7.82 12.58 -14.80
C GLY A 27 -7.18 13.00 -13.46
N GLY A 28 -6.92 12.05 -12.56
CA GLY A 28 -6.29 12.32 -11.27
C GLY A 28 -5.81 11.05 -10.56
N PHE A 29 -4.95 11.23 -9.56
CA PHE A 29 -4.41 10.16 -8.72
C PHE A 29 -4.26 10.69 -7.28
N ASP A 30 -4.81 9.97 -6.31
CA ASP A 30 -4.83 10.34 -4.89
C ASP A 30 -3.90 9.48 -4.02
N GLY A 31 -3.09 8.63 -4.67
CA GLY A 31 -2.15 7.72 -4.03
C GLY A 31 -2.75 6.43 -3.51
N GLY A 32 -4.01 6.12 -3.86
CA GLY A 32 -4.61 4.82 -3.62
C GLY A 32 -3.94 3.73 -4.45
N PHE A 33 -3.63 2.59 -3.84
CA PHE A 33 -3.08 1.43 -4.55
C PHE A 33 -3.62 0.11 -4.02
N TRP A 34 -3.52 -0.92 -4.88
CA TRP A 34 -3.91 -2.29 -4.54
C TRP A 34 -2.68 -3.14 -4.27
N LEU A 35 -2.62 -3.76 -3.08
CA LEU A 35 -1.64 -4.78 -2.78
C LEU A 35 -2.00 -6.07 -3.53
N ALA A 36 -1.25 -6.36 -4.59
CA ALA A 36 -1.40 -7.64 -5.28
C ALA A 36 -1.16 -8.79 -4.30
N GLU A 37 -2.06 -9.76 -4.31
CA GLU A 37 -2.09 -10.88 -3.36
C GLU A 37 -2.20 -10.48 -1.87
N ARG A 38 -2.49 -9.21 -1.55
CA ARG A 38 -2.59 -8.66 -0.18
C ARG A 38 -1.39 -9.00 0.70
N VAL A 39 -0.20 -9.16 0.09
CA VAL A 39 1.03 -9.46 0.82
C VAL A 39 1.51 -8.17 1.51
N TRP A 40 1.29 -8.10 2.82
CA TRP A 40 1.80 -7.02 3.67
C TRP A 40 3.11 -7.45 4.36
N GLU A 41 4.14 -6.60 4.25
CA GLU A 41 5.37 -6.71 5.03
C GLU A 41 5.48 -5.50 5.97
N THR A 42 6.01 -5.69 7.17
CA THR A 42 6.07 -4.62 8.19
C THR A 42 6.92 -3.43 7.75
N ASP A 43 7.94 -3.65 6.91
CA ASP A 43 8.82 -2.61 6.34
C ASP A 43 8.28 -2.00 5.03
N LEU A 44 7.12 -2.45 4.54
CA LEU A 44 6.53 -1.96 3.32
C LEU A 44 6.35 -0.42 3.32
N PRO A 45 5.90 0.24 4.41
CA PRO A 45 5.83 1.71 4.44
C PRO A 45 7.17 2.39 4.13
N LEU A 46 8.29 1.85 4.63
CA LEU A 46 9.63 2.35 4.31
C LEU A 46 9.95 2.17 2.83
N ARG A 47 9.62 1.00 2.26
CA ARG A 47 9.93 0.66 0.87
C ARG A 47 9.12 1.47 -0.15
N LEU A 48 7.92 1.90 0.24
CA LEU A 48 7.09 2.80 -0.54
C LEU A 48 7.43 4.28 -0.29
N SER A 49 8.36 4.57 0.62
CA SER A 49 8.82 5.93 0.87
C SER A 49 9.36 6.57 -0.41
N GLY A 50 8.92 7.79 -0.69
CA GLY A 50 9.24 8.52 -1.92
C GLY A 50 8.38 8.13 -3.14
N CYS A 51 7.45 7.20 -3.00
CA CYS A 51 6.38 6.99 -3.98
C CYS A 51 5.15 7.82 -3.61
N HIS A 52 4.32 8.19 -4.59
CA HIS A 52 3.04 8.87 -4.35
C HIS A 52 1.95 7.89 -3.87
N LEU A 53 2.24 7.04 -2.89
CA LEU A 53 1.31 6.06 -2.34
C LEU A 53 0.95 6.41 -0.91
N THR A 54 -0.34 6.52 -0.62
CA THR A 54 -0.84 7.06 0.65
C THR A 54 -1.75 6.09 1.38
N HIS A 55 -2.47 5.24 0.66
CA HIS A 55 -3.42 4.31 1.26
C HIS A 55 -3.64 3.07 0.41
N THR A 56 -3.93 1.96 1.07
CA THR A 56 -4.26 0.68 0.44
C THR A 56 -5.27 -0.09 1.28
N ALA A 57 -6.02 -0.97 0.63
CA ALA A 57 -6.88 -1.93 1.31
C ALA A 57 -6.06 -3.18 1.67
N VAL A 58 -6.25 -3.69 2.88
CA VAL A 58 -5.70 -4.96 3.37
C VAL A 58 -6.83 -5.82 3.94
N ASP A 59 -6.60 -7.12 4.06
CA ASP A 59 -7.56 -8.03 4.68
C ASP A 59 -7.54 -7.89 6.22
N ASP A 60 -8.70 -8.12 6.84
CA ASP A 60 -8.94 -8.14 8.29
C ASP A 60 -7.95 -9.03 9.08
N HIS A 61 -7.52 -10.13 8.46
CA HIS A 61 -6.52 -11.05 8.99
C HIS A 61 -5.24 -10.33 9.46
N HIS A 62 -4.79 -9.30 8.74
CA HIS A 62 -3.62 -8.51 9.14
C HIS A 62 -3.84 -7.77 10.47
N PHE A 63 -5.05 -7.25 10.68
CA PHE A 63 -5.42 -6.58 11.91
C PHE A 63 -5.60 -7.58 13.07
N HIS A 64 -6.16 -8.75 12.81
CA HIS A 64 -6.26 -9.81 13.82
C HIS A 64 -4.89 -10.29 14.30
N LEU A 65 -3.93 -10.47 13.39
CA LEU A 65 -2.55 -10.79 13.75
C LEU A 65 -1.89 -9.69 14.59
N ALA A 66 -2.30 -8.43 14.40
CA ALA A 66 -1.88 -7.30 15.23
C ALA A 66 -2.68 -7.15 16.54
N GLY A 67 -3.64 -8.04 16.82
CA GLY A 67 -4.42 -8.07 18.06
C GLY A 67 -5.73 -7.25 18.05
N PHE A 68 -6.17 -6.77 16.89
CA PHE A 68 -7.44 -6.05 16.77
C PHE A 68 -8.64 -7.00 16.79
N LYS A 69 -9.75 -6.50 17.35
CA LYS A 69 -11.06 -7.17 17.35
C LYS A 69 -11.93 -6.67 16.22
N ASP A 70 -12.83 -7.52 15.72
CA ASP A 70 -13.77 -7.27 14.60
C ASP A 70 -14.52 -5.94 14.75
N GLU A 71 -15.03 -5.67 15.96
CA GLU A 71 -15.78 -4.45 16.30
C GLU A 71 -15.01 -3.15 16.03
N ASN A 72 -13.68 -3.21 15.91
CA ASN A 72 -12.86 -2.05 15.63
C ASN A 72 -12.59 -1.87 14.13
N LEU A 73 -12.79 -2.88 13.26
CA LEU A 73 -12.30 -2.91 11.87
C LEU A 73 -13.14 -2.10 10.85
N HIS A 74 -13.89 -1.11 11.31
CA HIS A 74 -14.84 -0.35 10.48
C HIS A 74 -14.34 1.04 10.08
N GLY A 75 -13.02 1.25 10.03
CA GLY A 75 -12.43 2.56 9.77
C GLY A 75 -11.03 2.53 9.16
N TYR A 76 -10.44 3.71 9.05
CA TYR A 76 -9.10 3.90 8.54
C TYR A 76 -8.06 3.75 9.64
N TYR A 77 -6.93 3.12 9.31
CA TYR A 77 -5.79 2.95 10.19
C TYR A 77 -4.54 3.56 9.58
N ARG A 78 -3.65 4.03 10.46
CA ARG A 78 -2.32 4.50 10.05
C ARG A 78 -1.29 3.48 10.52
N SER A 79 -0.33 3.20 9.64
CA SER A 79 0.84 2.39 9.93
C SER A 79 2.08 3.14 9.49
N SER A 80 3.17 3.01 10.23
CA SER A 80 4.47 3.58 9.92
C SER A 80 5.57 2.61 10.31
N TRP A 81 6.78 2.82 9.78
CA TRP A 81 7.95 2.02 10.10
C TRP A 81 9.10 2.94 10.50
N ALA A 82 9.71 2.66 11.66
CA ALA A 82 10.86 3.39 12.24
C ALA A 82 10.73 4.91 12.47
N GLY A 83 9.51 5.46 12.51
CA GLY A 83 9.24 6.86 12.88
C GLY A 83 8.88 7.73 11.69
#